data_AF-A0A841FP60-F1
#
_entry.id   AF-A0A841FP60-F1
#
_cell.length_a   1.000
_cell.length_b   1.000
_cell.length_c   1.000
_cell.angle_alpha   90.00
_cell.angle_beta   90.00
_cell.angle_gamma   90.00
#
_symmetry.space_group_name_H-M   'P 1'
#
loop_
_entity.id
_entity.type
_entity.pdbx_description
1 polymer ?
#
loop_
_entity_poly.entity_id
_entity_poly.type
_entity_poly.pdbx_seq_one_letter_code
_entity_poly.pdbx_strand_id
1 'polypeptide(L)'
;MASEITVFVVVRASVPAARLPSVSSTFPSPFDDEEIMFEDWWRVSGTSNFPEELEPTLEAMAHETGSPVLVAIVGDHEYALVMGFSPQRGSFVAWLDTEAAMLDDHTLEDYDYEDGFKASYQWAKAAGMTPNREALEAALTRRSDNNADDLFRLYMAGLGVPGVPVGDLYGLLDTGGSMTGWSISIGF
;
A
#
# COMPACT_ATOMS: atom_id res chain seq x y z
N MET A 1 24.07 -5.04 -5.09
CA MET A 1 23.53 -3.67 -5.23
C MET A 1 22.54 -3.51 -4.09
N ALA A 2 22.37 -2.31 -3.54
CA ALA A 2 21.29 -2.12 -2.57
C ALA A 2 19.97 -2.15 -3.34
N SER A 3 19.00 -2.97 -2.89
CA SER A 3 17.66 -3.00 -3.48
C SER A 3 17.00 -1.62 -3.37
N GLU A 4 16.30 -1.22 -4.42
CA GLU A 4 15.50 -0.01 -4.44
C GLU A 4 14.22 -0.27 -3.64
N ILE A 5 13.94 0.60 -2.66
CA ILE A 5 12.75 0.49 -1.83
C ILE A 5 11.91 1.74 -2.02
N THR A 6 10.64 1.54 -2.36
CA THR A 6 9.62 2.58 -2.36
C THR A 6 8.59 2.26 -1.29
N VAL A 7 8.25 3.25 -0.47
CA VAL A 7 7.25 3.12 0.60
C VAL A 7 6.06 4.01 0.25
N PHE A 8 4.91 3.39 0.06
CA PHE A 8 3.64 4.10 -0.10
C PHE A 8 2.91 4.17 1.24
N VAL A 9 2.51 5.37 1.63
CA VAL A 9 1.68 5.62 2.81
C VAL A 9 0.29 6.03 2.34
N VAL A 10 -0.73 5.29 2.78
CA VAL A 10 -2.13 5.56 2.49
C VAL A 10 -2.85 5.99 3.76
N VAL A 11 -3.42 7.18 3.75
CA VAL A 11 -4.12 7.76 4.90
C VAL A 11 -5.38 8.48 4.46
N ARG A 12 -6.35 8.57 5.37
CA ARG A 12 -7.50 9.47 5.21
C ARG A 12 -7.28 10.71 6.06
N ALA A 13 -6.91 11.83 5.44
CA ALA A 13 -6.55 13.05 6.15
C ALA A 13 -6.90 14.32 5.37
N SER A 14 -7.28 15.38 6.09
CA SER A 14 -7.56 16.69 5.48
C SER A 14 -6.31 17.49 5.12
N VAL A 15 -5.13 16.99 5.48
CA VAL A 15 -3.81 17.58 5.22
C VAL A 15 -2.89 16.55 4.55
N PRO A 16 -1.81 16.98 3.88
CA PRO A 16 -0.78 16.08 3.35
C PRO A 16 -0.25 15.10 4.38
N ALA A 17 -0.01 13.85 3.97
CA ALA A 17 0.54 12.80 4.84
C ALA A 17 1.85 13.25 5.50
N ALA A 18 2.72 13.91 4.72
CA ALA A 18 3.98 14.49 5.18
C ALA A 18 3.85 15.55 6.30
N ARG A 19 2.63 16.09 6.50
CA ARG A 19 2.35 17.10 7.54
C ARG A 19 1.73 16.53 8.80
N LEU A 20 1.46 15.22 8.85
CA LEU A 20 1.02 14.55 10.08
C LEU A 20 2.18 14.53 11.08
N PRO A 21 2.01 15.03 12.33
CA PRO A 21 3.03 14.90 13.36
C PRO A 21 3.63 13.50 13.49
N SER A 22 2.80 12.46 13.54
CA SER A 22 3.22 11.06 13.61
C SER A 22 4.18 10.67 12.48
N VAL A 23 3.94 11.14 11.26
CA VAL A 23 4.80 10.91 10.10
C VAL A 23 6.11 11.70 10.22
N SER A 24 6.01 13.00 10.47
CA SER A 24 7.17 13.91 10.51
C SER A 24 8.19 13.57 11.61
N SER A 25 7.76 12.88 12.66
CA SER A 25 8.64 12.49 13.78
C SER A 25 9.27 11.11 13.63
N THR A 26 8.76 10.25 12.74
CA THR A 26 9.15 8.83 12.69
C THR A 26 9.77 8.43 11.35
N PHE A 27 9.29 8.98 10.23
CA PHE A 27 9.82 8.62 8.92
C PHE A 27 11.22 9.22 8.71
N PRO A 28 12.22 8.40 8.36
CA PRO A 28 13.61 8.85 8.27
C PRO A 28 13.93 9.58 6.95
N SER A 29 13.01 9.58 5.99
CA SER A 29 13.16 10.21 4.69
C SER A 29 12.00 11.17 4.40
N PRO A 30 12.25 12.24 3.62
CA PRO A 30 11.17 13.11 3.19
C PRO A 30 10.19 12.33 2.31
N PHE A 31 8.96 12.83 2.27
CA PHE A 31 7.96 12.36 1.34
C PHE A 31 8.13 13.08 0.01
N ASP A 32 7.70 12.42 -1.05
CA ASP A 32 7.68 13.01 -2.38
C ASP A 32 6.71 14.20 -2.43
N ASP A 33 7.05 15.19 -3.26
CA ASP A 33 6.18 16.36 -3.49
C ASP A 33 4.89 15.98 -4.25
N GLU A 34 4.86 14.78 -4.84
CA GLU A 34 3.75 14.24 -5.63
C GLU A 34 2.86 13.32 -4.78
N GLU A 35 1.94 13.93 -4.04
CA GLU A 35 0.88 13.21 -3.33
C GLU A 35 -0.38 13.13 -4.18
N ILE A 36 -0.99 11.95 -4.22
CA ILE A 36 -2.25 11.70 -4.91
C ILE A 36 -3.37 11.73 -3.89
N MET A 37 -4.39 12.55 -4.16
CA MET A 37 -5.60 12.62 -3.36
C MET A 37 -6.78 12.02 -4.13
N PHE A 38 -7.48 11.10 -3.49
CA PHE A 38 -8.70 10.46 -3.96
C PHE A 38 -9.95 11.02 -3.26
N GLU A 39 -11.08 10.37 -3.45
CA GLU A 39 -12.34 10.74 -2.81
C GLU A 39 -12.24 10.60 -1.28
N ASP A 40 -13.14 11.29 -0.57
CA ASP A 40 -13.24 11.20 0.89
C ASP A 40 -11.95 11.48 1.69
N TRP A 41 -11.04 12.27 1.09
CA TRP A 41 -9.73 12.63 1.63
C TRP A 41 -8.76 11.47 1.80
N TRP A 42 -8.95 10.38 1.06
CA TRP A 42 -7.93 9.35 0.92
C TRP A 42 -6.74 9.91 0.15
N ARG A 43 -5.54 9.62 0.62
CA ARG A 43 -4.28 10.17 0.11
C ARG A 43 -3.23 9.08 0.05
N VAL A 44 -2.41 9.11 -0.98
CA VAL A 44 -1.23 8.26 -1.15
C VAL A 44 -0.02 9.15 -1.34
N SER A 45 1.03 8.90 -0.56
CA SER A 45 2.32 9.58 -0.70
C SER A 45 3.45 8.56 -0.72
N GLY A 46 4.49 8.83 -1.50
CA GLY A 46 5.70 8.02 -1.57
C GLY A 46 6.82 8.56 -0.68
N THR A 47 7.72 7.67 -0.26
CA THR A 47 9.01 7.97 0.36
C THR A 47 9.97 6.79 0.15
N SER A 48 11.27 6.99 0.30
CA SER A 48 12.29 5.96 0.01
C SER A 48 12.69 5.12 1.23
N ASN A 49 12.05 5.31 2.39
CA ASN A 49 12.43 4.62 3.61
C ASN A 49 11.28 4.58 4.63
N PHE A 50 11.34 3.63 5.57
CA PHE A 50 10.31 3.42 6.59
C PHE A 50 10.88 3.50 8.01
N PRO A 51 10.06 3.84 9.02
CA PRO A 51 10.49 3.86 10.41
C PRO A 51 10.90 2.46 10.92
N GLU A 52 11.85 2.41 11.85
CA GLU A 52 12.28 1.17 12.52
C GLU A 52 11.10 0.50 13.27
N GLU A 53 10.27 1.31 13.92
CA GLU A 53 9.05 0.88 14.62
C GLU A 53 7.80 1.19 13.77
N LEU A 54 7.62 0.43 12.70
CA LEU A 54 6.55 0.68 11.74
C LEU A 54 5.13 0.47 12.29
N GLU A 55 4.88 -0.63 13.02
CA GLU A 55 3.56 -0.89 13.59
C GLU A 55 3.12 0.19 14.61
N PRO A 56 3.96 0.59 15.60
CA PRO A 56 3.64 1.74 16.46
C PRO A 56 3.43 3.05 15.69
N THR A 57 4.15 3.25 14.60
CA THR A 57 3.96 4.43 13.73
C THR A 57 2.59 4.40 13.07
N LEU A 58 2.17 3.26 12.51
CA LEU A 58 0.85 3.12 11.90
C LEU A 58 -0.28 3.30 12.91
N GLU A 59 -0.12 2.77 14.13
CA GLU A 59 -1.04 2.99 15.22
C GLU A 59 -1.17 4.49 15.55
N ALA A 60 -0.05 5.20 15.69
CA ALA A 60 -0.04 6.64 15.96
C ALA A 60 -0.74 7.43 14.84
N MET A 61 -0.46 7.12 13.57
CA MET A 61 -1.10 7.76 12.42
C MET A 61 -2.62 7.53 12.39
N ALA A 62 -3.06 6.30 12.69
CA ALA A 62 -4.48 5.98 12.70
C ALA A 62 -5.22 6.66 13.85
N HIS A 63 -4.59 6.78 15.02
CA HIS A 63 -5.15 7.54 16.13
C HIS A 63 -5.20 9.03 15.85
N GLU A 64 -4.16 9.59 15.21
CA GLU A 64 -4.10 11.01 14.86
C GLU A 64 -5.18 11.39 13.83
N THR A 65 -5.36 10.56 12.79
CA THR A 65 -6.35 10.80 11.73
C THR A 65 -7.76 10.32 12.10
N GLY A 66 -7.90 9.54 13.17
CA GLY A 66 -9.14 8.84 13.53
C GLY A 66 -9.60 7.84 12.46
N SER A 67 -8.71 7.46 11.54
CA SER A 67 -9.02 6.69 10.34
C SER A 67 -8.02 5.53 10.16
N PRO A 68 -8.39 4.48 9.43
CA PRO A 68 -7.47 3.42 9.05
C PRO A 68 -6.31 3.94 8.20
N VAL A 69 -5.15 3.30 8.33
CA VAL A 69 -3.94 3.63 7.56
C VAL A 69 -3.35 2.37 6.95
N LEU A 70 -2.67 2.52 5.82
CA LEU A 70 -1.98 1.46 5.11
C LEU A 70 -0.56 1.91 4.77
N VAL A 71 0.39 1.01 4.83
CA VAL A 71 1.73 1.18 4.25
C VAL A 71 2.00 0.01 3.33
N ALA A 72 2.56 0.28 2.16
CA ALA A 72 3.16 -0.73 1.30
C ALA A 72 4.65 -0.44 1.14
N ILE A 73 5.48 -1.45 1.38
CA ILE A 73 6.91 -1.44 1.11
C ILE A 73 7.12 -2.24 -0.16
N VAL A 74 7.46 -1.56 -1.24
CA VAL A 74 7.73 -2.12 -2.55
C VAL A 74 9.24 -2.30 -2.72
N GLY A 75 9.67 -3.53 -2.98
CA GLY A 75 11.07 -3.86 -3.24
C GLY A 75 11.31 -4.10 -4.73
N ASP A 76 12.28 -3.37 -5.29
CA ASP A 76 12.73 -3.46 -6.69
C ASP A 76 11.60 -3.42 -7.74
N HIS A 77 10.44 -2.85 -7.38
CA HIS A 77 9.19 -2.90 -8.16
C HIS A 77 8.65 -4.31 -8.46
N GLU A 78 9.14 -5.35 -7.79
CA GLU A 78 8.77 -6.75 -8.07
C GLU A 78 7.77 -7.34 -7.08
N TYR A 79 7.74 -6.86 -5.84
CA TYR A 79 6.80 -7.34 -4.81
C TYR A 79 6.44 -6.23 -3.84
N ALA A 80 5.41 -6.45 -3.03
CA ALA A 80 5.06 -5.51 -1.96
C ALA A 80 4.69 -6.22 -0.66
N LEU A 81 5.25 -5.73 0.45
CA LEU A 81 4.76 -6.02 1.79
C LEU A 81 3.77 -4.93 2.19
N VAL A 82 2.52 -5.31 2.44
CA VAL A 82 1.45 -4.40 2.85
C VAL A 82 1.14 -4.61 4.33
N MET A 83 1.17 -3.52 5.09
CA MET A 83 0.74 -3.44 6.47
C MET A 83 -0.41 -2.45 6.60
N GLY A 84 -1.47 -2.83 7.29
CA GLY A 84 -2.55 -1.90 7.60
C GLY A 84 -2.85 -1.89 9.07
N PHE A 85 -3.26 -0.74 9.60
CA PHE A 85 -3.74 -0.60 10.96
C PHE A 85 -5.11 0.08 10.95
N SER A 86 -6.02 -0.39 11.79
CA SER A 86 -7.25 0.34 12.11
C SER A 86 -7.50 0.32 13.61
N PRO A 87 -8.03 1.41 14.20
CA PRO A 87 -8.33 1.46 15.62
C PRO A 87 -9.34 0.38 16.08
N GLN A 88 -10.10 -0.19 15.15
CA GLN A 88 -11.19 -1.14 15.43
C GLN A 88 -10.76 -2.60 15.34
N ARG A 89 -9.70 -2.92 14.57
CA ARG A 89 -9.26 -4.29 14.31
C ARG A 89 -7.79 -4.55 14.61
N GLY A 90 -7.00 -3.51 14.87
CA GLY A 90 -5.56 -3.62 15.00
C GLY A 90 -4.87 -3.71 13.64
N SER A 91 -3.72 -4.38 13.62
CA SER A 91 -2.85 -4.53 12.47
C SER A 91 -3.17 -5.77 11.64
N PHE A 92 -2.78 -5.75 10.36
CA PHE A 92 -2.67 -6.92 9.51
C PHE A 92 -1.48 -6.80 8.56
N VAL A 93 -1.08 -7.94 7.99
CA VAL A 93 -0.03 -8.05 6.97
C VAL A 93 -0.57 -8.79 5.75
N ALA A 94 -0.16 -8.37 4.56
CA ALA A 94 -0.36 -9.07 3.31
C ALA A 94 0.85 -8.92 2.39
N TRP A 95 1.11 -9.90 1.54
CA TRP A 95 2.15 -9.86 0.53
C TRP A 95 1.53 -9.86 -0.87
N LEU A 96 2.09 -9.04 -1.75
CA LEU A 96 1.78 -8.99 -3.18
C LEU A 96 2.99 -9.55 -3.94
N ASP A 97 2.74 -10.52 -4.82
CA ASP A 97 3.76 -11.35 -5.48
C ASP A 97 4.71 -12.06 -4.49
N THR A 98 4.19 -13.07 -3.80
CA THR A 98 4.98 -13.87 -2.85
C THR A 98 6.12 -14.64 -3.53
N GLU A 99 6.00 -14.94 -4.82
CA GLU A 99 7.05 -15.64 -5.56
C GLU A 99 8.25 -14.73 -5.80
N ALA A 100 8.03 -13.50 -6.24
CA ALA A 100 9.09 -12.49 -6.35
C ALA A 100 9.73 -12.19 -4.99
N ALA A 101 8.94 -12.02 -3.94
CA ALA A 101 9.47 -11.81 -2.58
C ALA A 101 10.37 -12.96 -2.11
N MET A 102 9.99 -14.22 -2.37
CA MET A 102 10.84 -15.38 -2.01
C MET A 102 12.12 -15.47 -2.85
N LEU A 103 12.10 -14.98 -4.09
CA LEU A 103 13.29 -14.90 -4.94
C LEU A 103 14.28 -13.83 -4.46
N ASP A 104 13.78 -12.79 -3.79
CA ASP A 104 14.58 -11.76 -3.11
C ASP A 104 14.90 -12.13 -1.63
N ASP A 105 15.01 -13.43 -1.35
CA ASP A 105 15.40 -13.98 -0.04
C ASP A 105 14.46 -13.61 1.15
N HIS A 106 13.21 -13.17 0.91
CA HIS A 106 12.24 -12.97 2.00
C HIS A 106 11.67 -14.31 2.50
N THR A 107 11.70 -14.50 3.82
CA THR A 107 11.09 -15.65 4.48
C THR A 107 9.60 -15.42 4.69
N LEU A 108 8.77 -16.19 3.98
CA LEU A 108 7.31 -16.18 4.11
C LEU A 108 6.79 -17.40 4.88
N GLU A 109 7.58 -17.90 5.85
CA GLU A 109 7.16 -19.00 6.72
C GLU A 109 5.82 -18.65 7.37
N ASP A 110 4.87 -19.58 7.27
CA ASP A 110 3.49 -19.45 7.77
C ASP A 110 2.61 -18.39 7.10
N TYR A 111 3.04 -17.75 6.00
CA TYR A 111 2.16 -16.87 5.22
C TYR A 111 1.22 -17.70 4.32
N ASP A 112 -0.09 -17.49 4.52
CA ASP A 112 -1.15 -17.99 3.64
C ASP A 112 -1.89 -16.80 3.01
N TYR A 113 -2.03 -16.83 1.68
CA TYR A 113 -2.77 -15.82 0.95
C TYR A 113 -4.24 -15.74 1.41
N GLU A 114 -4.85 -16.84 1.87
CA GLU A 114 -6.23 -16.85 2.35
C GLU A 114 -6.38 -16.03 3.64
N ASP A 115 -5.38 -16.13 4.53
CA ASP A 115 -5.32 -15.35 5.77
C ASP A 115 -5.05 -13.88 5.47
N GLY A 116 -4.12 -13.59 4.56
CA GLY A 116 -3.87 -12.23 4.05
C GLY A 116 -5.14 -11.61 3.45
N PHE A 117 -5.84 -12.34 2.57
CA PHE A 117 -7.12 -11.92 1.98
C PHE A 117 -8.17 -11.64 3.06
N LYS A 118 -8.35 -12.57 4.00
CA LYS A 118 -9.36 -12.45 5.05
C LYS A 118 -9.06 -11.26 5.96
N ALA A 119 -7.81 -11.06 6.37
CA ALA A 119 -7.40 -9.95 7.22
C ALA A 119 -7.61 -8.61 6.51
N SER A 120 -7.14 -8.50 5.26
CA SER A 120 -7.32 -7.33 4.39
C SER A 120 -8.80 -6.96 4.22
N TYR A 121 -9.63 -7.96 3.91
CA TYR A 121 -11.06 -7.78 3.68
C TYR A 121 -11.82 -7.37 4.95
N GLN A 122 -11.47 -7.94 6.11
CA GLN A 122 -12.08 -7.57 7.39
C GLN A 122 -11.62 -6.18 7.86
N TRP A 123 -10.35 -5.85 7.63
CA TRP A 123 -9.82 -4.51 7.89
C TRP A 123 -10.57 -3.46 7.06
N ALA A 124 -10.74 -3.70 5.75
CA ALA A 124 -11.48 -2.79 4.87
C ALA A 124 -12.94 -2.60 5.30
N LYS A 125 -13.59 -3.67 5.76
CA LYS A 125 -14.96 -3.56 6.30
C LYS A 125 -15.03 -2.77 7.60
N ALA A 126 -14.09 -2.98 8.52
CA ALA A 126 -14.03 -2.22 9.77
C ALA A 126 -13.71 -0.74 9.51
N ALA A 127 -12.92 -0.47 8.48
CA ALA A 127 -12.65 0.86 7.95
C ALA A 127 -13.90 1.57 7.37
N GLY A 128 -15.04 0.88 7.24
CA GLY A 128 -16.24 1.41 6.62
C GLY A 128 -16.18 1.48 5.09
N MET A 129 -15.19 0.81 4.48
CA MET A 129 -15.06 0.69 3.04
C MET A 129 -15.91 -0.46 2.49
N THR A 130 -16.09 -0.49 1.18
CA THR A 130 -16.79 -1.56 0.47
C THR A 130 -15.79 -2.35 -0.36
N PRO A 131 -15.10 -3.36 0.21
CA PRO A 131 -14.06 -4.09 -0.50
C PRO A 131 -14.62 -4.85 -1.71
N ASN A 132 -13.90 -4.75 -2.83
CA ASN A 132 -14.14 -5.55 -4.01
C ASN A 132 -13.35 -6.87 -3.90
N ARG A 133 -14.09 -7.96 -3.68
CA ARG A 133 -13.51 -9.30 -3.52
C ARG A 133 -12.66 -9.73 -4.72
N GLU A 134 -13.17 -9.57 -5.93
CA GLU A 134 -12.49 -10.06 -7.15
C GLU A 134 -11.18 -9.31 -7.39
N ALA A 135 -11.19 -7.97 -7.20
CA ALA A 135 -9.98 -7.16 -7.32
C ALA A 135 -8.96 -7.45 -6.22
N LEU A 136 -9.41 -7.66 -4.98
CA LEU A 136 -8.53 -7.99 -3.87
C LEU A 136 -7.89 -9.38 -4.05
N GLU A 137 -8.67 -10.36 -4.50
CA GLU A 137 -8.19 -11.71 -4.81
C GLU A 137 -7.20 -11.69 -5.98
N ALA A 138 -7.49 -10.92 -7.02
CA ALA A 138 -6.58 -10.70 -8.14
C ALA A 138 -5.26 -10.05 -7.70
N ALA A 139 -5.31 -9.05 -6.81
CA ALA A 139 -4.10 -8.39 -6.32
C ALA A 139 -3.19 -9.33 -5.50
N LEU A 140 -3.77 -10.24 -4.73
CA LEU A 140 -3.01 -11.15 -3.85
C LEU A 140 -2.47 -12.39 -4.56
N THR A 141 -3.02 -12.74 -5.74
CA THR A 141 -2.68 -14.00 -6.43
C THR A 141 -1.90 -13.81 -7.72
N ARG A 142 -1.79 -12.57 -8.22
CA ARG A 142 -1.05 -12.27 -9.44
C ARG A 142 0.42 -12.02 -9.17
N ARG A 143 1.20 -12.24 -10.22
CA ARG A 143 2.56 -11.74 -10.33
C ARG A 143 2.54 -10.26 -10.68
N SER A 144 3.56 -9.54 -10.24
CA SER A 144 3.74 -8.12 -10.52
C SER A 144 4.24 -7.86 -11.94
N ASP A 145 4.93 -8.84 -12.54
CA ASP A 145 5.64 -8.72 -13.81
C ASP A 145 6.58 -7.48 -13.86
N ASN A 146 7.26 -7.20 -12.74
CA ASN A 146 8.11 -6.02 -12.48
C ASN A 146 7.35 -4.70 -12.32
N ASN A 147 6.08 -4.76 -11.91
CA ASN A 147 5.25 -3.59 -11.64
C ASN A 147 4.35 -3.80 -10.41
N ALA A 148 4.99 -3.93 -9.25
CA ALA A 148 4.32 -4.07 -7.97
C ALA A 148 3.49 -2.84 -7.60
N ASP A 149 3.79 -1.67 -8.16
CA ASP A 149 3.02 -0.43 -8.00
C ASP A 149 1.59 -0.60 -8.54
N ASP A 150 1.44 -1.18 -9.73
CA ASP A 150 0.11 -1.45 -10.30
C ASP A 150 -0.62 -2.57 -9.54
N LEU A 151 0.11 -3.56 -9.04
CA LEU A 151 -0.45 -4.59 -8.17
C LEU A 151 -0.95 -3.99 -6.85
N PHE A 152 -0.22 -3.03 -6.29
CA PHE A 152 -0.63 -2.28 -5.10
C PHE A 152 -1.84 -1.36 -5.36
N ARG A 153 -1.93 -0.73 -6.54
CA ARG A 153 -3.14 0.02 -6.95
C ARG A 153 -4.35 -0.90 -7.05
N LEU A 154 -4.20 -2.07 -7.66
CA LEU A 154 -5.26 -3.08 -7.73
C LEU A 154 -5.67 -3.54 -6.33
N TYR A 155 -4.70 -3.70 -5.42
CA TYR A 155 -4.94 -4.02 -4.02
C TYR A 155 -5.77 -2.94 -3.32
N MET A 156 -5.41 -1.64 -3.45
CA MET A 156 -6.19 -0.52 -2.90
C MET A 156 -7.62 -0.46 -3.47
N ALA A 157 -7.77 -0.70 -4.78
CA ALA A 157 -9.07 -0.81 -5.42
C ALA A 157 -9.87 -2.01 -4.85
N GLY A 158 -9.20 -3.12 -4.57
CA GLY A 158 -9.74 -4.30 -3.89
C GLY A 158 -10.18 -4.04 -2.45
N LEU A 159 -9.45 -3.22 -1.69
CA LEU A 159 -9.87 -2.76 -0.36
C LEU A 159 -11.10 -1.82 -0.44
N GLY A 160 -11.37 -1.24 -1.60
CA GLY A 160 -12.47 -0.30 -1.81
C GLY A 160 -12.15 1.12 -1.35
N VAL A 161 -10.88 1.54 -1.49
CA VAL A 161 -10.49 2.94 -1.26
C VAL A 161 -11.27 3.83 -2.26
N PRO A 162 -12.11 4.77 -1.77
CA PRO A 162 -12.90 5.66 -2.62
C PRO A 162 -12.06 6.43 -3.64
N GLY A 163 -12.51 6.49 -4.89
CA GLY A 163 -11.82 7.16 -6.00
C GLY A 163 -10.64 6.39 -6.62
N VAL A 164 -10.24 5.24 -6.06
CA VAL A 164 -9.25 4.35 -6.71
C VAL A 164 -9.96 3.51 -7.77
N PRO A 165 -9.58 3.61 -9.06
CA PRO A 165 -10.23 2.83 -10.10
C PRO A 165 -9.92 1.34 -9.91
N VAL A 166 -10.96 0.52 -9.79
CA VAL A 166 -10.86 -0.89 -10.17
C VAL A 166 -10.77 -0.86 -11.69
N GLY A 167 -9.56 -0.76 -12.23
CA GLY A 167 -9.40 -0.77 -13.67
C GLY A 167 -9.93 -2.05 -14.29
N ASP A 168 -9.75 -2.16 -15.59
CA ASP A 168 -9.87 -3.44 -16.28
C ASP A 168 -8.99 -4.46 -15.52
N LEU A 169 -9.64 -5.39 -14.80
CA LEU A 169 -9.00 -6.47 -14.08
C LEU A 169 -8.01 -7.22 -14.98
N TYR A 170 -8.09 -7.15 -16.30
CA TYR A 170 -7.18 -7.79 -17.24
C TYR A 170 -6.26 -6.82 -18.00
N GLY A 171 -6.60 -5.54 -18.11
CA GLY A 171 -5.94 -4.57 -19.01
C GLY A 171 -5.04 -3.54 -18.34
N LEU A 172 -5.11 -3.38 -17.02
CA LEU A 172 -4.25 -2.40 -16.32
C LEU A 172 -2.77 -2.82 -16.27
N LEU A 173 -2.49 -4.14 -16.32
CA LEU A 173 -1.12 -4.69 -16.38
C LEU A 173 -0.64 -4.97 -17.82
N ASP A 174 -1.57 -5.23 -18.75
CA ASP A 174 -1.26 -5.55 -20.16
C ASP A 174 -0.97 -4.30 -21.01
N THR A 175 -1.32 -3.11 -20.52
CA THR A 175 -0.91 -1.87 -21.16
C THR A 175 0.44 -1.45 -20.60
N GLY A 176 1.52 -1.84 -21.28
CA GLY A 176 2.83 -1.15 -21.22
C GLY A 176 2.77 0.33 -21.65
N GLY A 177 1.58 0.93 -21.64
CA GLY A 177 1.35 2.35 -21.75
C GLY A 177 1.44 2.95 -20.37
N SER A 178 2.56 3.64 -20.13
CA SER A 178 2.65 4.74 -19.18
C SER A 178 1.36 5.57 -19.21
N MET A 179 0.42 5.29 -18.29
CA MET A 179 -0.55 6.29 -17.89
C MET A 179 0.22 7.26 -17.00
N THR A 180 0.60 8.37 -17.62
CA THR A 180 1.47 9.47 -17.18
C THR A 180 0.97 10.25 -15.95
N GLY A 181 0.47 9.57 -14.92
CA GLY A 181 -0.06 10.19 -13.70
C GLY A 181 0.68 9.82 -12.41
N TRP A 182 1.60 8.87 -12.46
CA TRP A 182 2.37 8.38 -11.30
C TRP A 182 3.87 8.39 -11.60
N SER A 183 4.37 9.44 -12.25
CA SER A 183 5.82 9.62 -12.39
C SER A 183 6.35 10.32 -11.14
N ILE A 184 6.36 9.62 -10.01
CA ILE A 184 7.16 10.08 -8.87
C ILE A 184 8.59 10.18 -9.38
N SER A 185 9.09 11.41 -9.45
CA SER A 185 10.38 11.71 -10.06
C SER A 185 11.50 11.15 -9.19
N ILE A 186 12.18 10.11 -9.68
CA ILE A 186 13.41 9.61 -9.05
C ILE A 186 14.53 10.63 -9.33
N GLY A 187 14.97 11.33 -8.29
CA GLY A 187 16.16 12.18 -8.37
C GLY A 187 17.42 11.31 -8.34
N PHE A 188 18.13 11.23 -9.46
CA PHE A 188 19.48 10.65 -9.55
C PHE A 188 20.55 11.52 -8.87
#